data_AF-A0A512BQH0-F1
#
_entry.id   AF-A0A512BQH0-F1
#
_cell.length_a   1.000
_cell.length_b   1.000
_cell.length_c   1.000
_cell.angle_alpha   90.00
_cell.angle_beta   90.00
_cell.angle_gamma   90.00
#
_symmetry.space_group_name_H-M   'P 1'
#
loop_
_entity.id
_entity.type
_entity.pdbx_description
1 polymer ?
#
loop_
_entity_poly.entity_id
_entity_poly.type
_entity_poly.pdbx_seq_one_letter_code
_entity_poly.pdbx_strand_id
1 'polypeptide(L)'
;MRFHLGLWLALLSSTAGASAQAAPGLVAPVASPAPKADGKPVVPAPPTAVAVSQDPRPTLSSDTFIHTVRAAGIYKHLAEAGGWASLPADTILKAGDKGPLVTALRERLATEGDLPGDMRAGQVFDQALTTAVKRFQARHGLPESGAVRAKTLEALNVPAQTRHRQLAASAKRLMSSAFPFGERYVVVNIPSATVEAVEGGQVARRYVAVVGKVDRPSPTVETRITAVNLNPTWTVPVSLIKKDIIPHVRKDPAYLAKMKIRILDGKGQEVDPQTLDWSTNNAVNYTLRQDPGEANSLGQIRIDMPNRDAVYMHDTPTKRLFAQDVRFHSSGCVRVADVRSFAEWLLRGTNGPGGAWNQDAIDTAIATTNRQDLRLDKPIPVAWVYLTGYGMPDGTAHFRNDVYGLDAPMSDPVPDADPVDVQATSSVKSSRS
;
A
#
# COMPACT_ATOMS: atom_id res chain seq x y z
N MET A 1 21.92 89.28 -14.99
CA MET A 1 21.23 89.60 -16.27
C MET A 1 20.67 88.28 -16.78
N ARG A 2 19.41 87.96 -16.46
CA ARG A 2 18.22 88.13 -17.30
C ARG A 2 18.30 87.40 -18.66
N PHE A 3 17.44 86.38 -18.76
CA PHE A 3 16.61 86.01 -19.92
C PHE A 3 17.30 85.23 -21.05
N HIS A 4 16.65 84.39 -21.88
CA HIS A 4 15.28 83.89 -22.07
C HIS A 4 15.43 82.72 -23.11
N LEU A 5 14.64 81.64 -23.05
CA LEU A 5 13.46 81.35 -23.89
C LEU A 5 13.73 80.90 -25.35
N GLY A 6 12.95 79.91 -25.84
CA GLY A 6 12.77 79.58 -27.26
C GLY A 6 13.26 78.16 -27.63
N LEU A 7 12.48 77.09 -27.84
CA LEU A 7 11.19 76.81 -28.51
C LEU A 7 11.34 76.45 -30.02
N TRP A 8 10.71 75.31 -30.41
CA TRP A 8 10.39 74.80 -31.77
C TRP A 8 11.57 74.28 -32.63
N LEU A 9 11.47 73.32 -33.56
CA LEU A 9 10.53 72.26 -33.98
C LEU A 9 11.17 71.61 -35.24
N ALA A 10 10.97 70.29 -35.47
CA ALA A 10 10.81 69.65 -36.80
C ALA A 10 11.96 69.75 -37.84
N LEU A 11 12.18 68.88 -38.82
CA LEU A 11 11.68 67.59 -39.33
C LEU A 11 12.60 67.25 -40.54
N LEU A 12 12.56 65.99 -41.02
CA LEU A 12 12.84 65.55 -42.42
C LEU A 12 14.32 65.58 -42.87
N SER A 13 14.91 64.66 -43.66
CA SER A 13 14.53 63.51 -44.51
C SER A 13 15.83 62.69 -44.75
N SER A 14 15.83 61.35 -44.89
CA SER A 14 15.91 60.56 -46.16
C SER A 14 17.14 60.90 -47.06
N THR A 15 17.92 60.00 -47.70
CA THR A 15 17.80 58.61 -48.19
C THR A 15 19.20 58.03 -48.54
N ALA A 16 19.28 56.69 -48.66
CA ALA A 16 20.20 55.87 -49.50
C ALA A 16 21.73 55.91 -49.23
N GLY A 17 22.51 54.84 -49.31
CA GLY A 17 22.33 53.46 -49.77
C GLY A 17 23.71 52.83 -50.00
N ALA A 18 23.74 51.50 -50.15
CA ALA A 18 24.84 50.64 -50.56
C ALA A 18 25.82 50.10 -49.51
N SER A 19 26.14 48.83 -49.73
CA SER A 19 26.51 47.75 -48.82
C SER A 19 27.98 47.34 -48.95
N ALA A 20 28.60 46.90 -47.85
CA ALA A 20 29.75 45.96 -47.90
C ALA A 20 29.84 45.12 -46.61
N GLN A 21 30.23 43.86 -46.82
CA GLN A 21 30.33 42.69 -45.93
C GLN A 21 30.42 42.87 -44.40
N ALA A 22 29.65 42.02 -43.70
CA ALA A 22 29.71 41.79 -42.26
C ALA A 22 30.56 40.56 -41.88
N ALA A 23 31.31 40.67 -40.79
CA ALA A 23 31.72 39.57 -39.91
C ALA A 23 31.74 40.09 -38.44
N PRO A 24 31.48 39.22 -37.44
CA PRO A 24 30.64 39.58 -36.29
C PRO A 24 31.43 40.04 -35.06
N GLY A 25 30.93 41.11 -34.43
CA GLY A 25 31.40 41.64 -33.14
C GLY A 25 30.48 41.25 -31.98
N LEU A 26 31.12 40.86 -30.88
CA LEU A 26 30.55 40.44 -29.59
C LEU A 26 29.72 41.55 -28.92
N VAL A 27 28.57 41.17 -28.35
CA VAL A 27 27.62 42.09 -27.69
C VAL A 27 27.78 42.04 -26.17
N ALA A 28 27.90 43.22 -25.55
CA ALA A 28 27.94 43.46 -24.11
C ALA A 28 26.51 43.61 -23.51
N PRO A 29 26.33 43.62 -22.16
CA PRO A 29 25.19 43.03 -21.47
C PRO A 29 23.99 43.98 -21.30
N VAL A 30 22.78 43.41 -21.20
CA VAL A 30 21.53 44.13 -20.88
C VAL A 30 21.01 43.69 -19.51
N ALA A 31 20.66 44.69 -18.69
CA ALA A 31 20.17 44.58 -17.32
C ALA A 31 18.83 43.82 -17.21
N SER A 32 18.67 43.07 -16.10
CA SER A 32 17.45 42.33 -15.78
C SER A 32 16.38 43.21 -15.13
N PRO A 33 15.09 43.05 -15.50
CA PRO A 33 13.97 43.72 -14.85
C PRO A 33 13.46 42.96 -13.60
N ALA A 34 12.80 43.71 -12.71
CA ALA A 34 12.32 43.34 -11.37
C ALA A 34 11.25 42.21 -11.31
N PRO A 35 11.09 41.51 -10.17
CA PRO A 35 10.24 40.33 -10.05
C PRO A 35 8.74 40.68 -9.89
N LYS A 36 7.88 39.89 -10.55
CA LYS A 36 6.43 39.90 -10.38
C LYS A 36 6.00 39.03 -9.18
N ALA A 37 4.94 39.47 -8.51
CA ALA A 37 4.25 38.73 -7.46
C ALA A 37 3.39 37.56 -8.01
N ASP A 38 3.11 36.62 -7.10
CA ASP A 38 2.06 35.59 -7.08
C ASP A 38 2.36 34.16 -7.60
N GLY A 39 2.23 33.23 -6.65
CA GLY A 39 2.01 31.80 -6.87
C GLY A 39 1.83 31.10 -5.51
N LYS A 40 0.58 30.80 -5.11
CA LYS A 40 0.32 29.91 -3.96
C LYS A 40 1.07 28.58 -4.17
N PRO A 41 1.62 27.95 -3.13
CA PRO A 41 2.28 26.66 -3.27
C PRO A 41 1.29 25.66 -3.88
N VAL A 42 1.57 25.21 -5.11
CA VAL A 42 0.87 24.07 -5.69
C VAL A 42 1.30 22.86 -4.89
N VAL A 43 0.41 22.37 -4.03
CA VAL A 43 0.60 21.07 -3.38
C VAL A 43 0.77 20.05 -4.50
N PRO A 44 1.91 19.35 -4.61
CA PRO A 44 2.09 18.35 -5.66
C PRO A 44 1.00 17.30 -5.51
N ALA A 45 0.35 16.96 -6.63
CA ALA A 45 -0.66 15.91 -6.66
C ALA A 45 -0.10 14.65 -5.98
N PRO A 46 -0.86 13.99 -5.09
CA PRO A 46 -0.38 12.77 -4.45
C PRO A 46 0.02 11.77 -5.54
N PRO A 47 1.12 11.02 -5.36
CA PRO A 47 1.52 10.03 -6.34
C PRO A 47 0.36 9.05 -6.54
N THR A 48 0.01 8.80 -7.80
CA THR A 48 -1.13 7.96 -8.15
C THR A 48 -0.94 6.60 -7.48
N ALA A 49 -1.86 6.25 -6.58
CA ALA A 49 -1.83 4.96 -5.92
C ALA A 49 -1.82 3.84 -6.98
N VAL A 50 -1.19 2.71 -6.66
CA VAL A 50 -1.13 1.57 -7.57
C VAL A 50 -2.56 1.19 -7.99
N ALA A 51 -2.79 0.97 -9.28
CA ALA A 51 -4.10 0.56 -9.78
C ALA A 51 -4.56 -0.72 -9.07
N VAL A 52 -5.77 -0.68 -8.52
CA VAL A 52 -6.43 -1.86 -7.94
C VAL A 52 -7.36 -2.47 -8.96
N SER A 53 -7.60 -3.79 -8.82
CA SER A 53 -8.57 -4.51 -9.65
C SER A 53 -9.92 -3.79 -9.67
N GLN A 54 -10.58 -3.78 -10.83
CA GLN A 54 -11.94 -3.27 -11.02
C GLN A 54 -12.98 -4.40 -11.03
N ASP A 55 -12.57 -5.64 -10.70
CA ASP A 55 -13.49 -6.76 -10.56
C ASP A 55 -14.52 -6.46 -9.45
N PRO A 56 -15.83 -6.46 -9.77
CA PRO A 56 -16.88 -6.16 -8.79
C PRO A 56 -17.09 -7.29 -7.79
N ARG A 57 -16.47 -8.46 -7.98
CA ARG A 57 -16.61 -9.58 -7.05
C ARG A 57 -15.67 -9.40 -5.85
N PRO A 58 -16.17 -9.61 -4.62
CA PRO A 58 -15.35 -9.46 -3.42
C PRO A 58 -14.35 -10.62 -3.29
N THR A 59 -13.21 -10.32 -2.66
CA THR A 59 -12.20 -11.33 -2.32
C THR A 59 -12.72 -12.33 -1.30
N LEU A 60 -13.62 -11.89 -0.41
CA LEU A 60 -14.24 -12.71 0.63
C LEU A 60 -15.76 -12.54 0.57
N SER A 61 -16.49 -13.65 0.40
CA SER A 61 -17.94 -13.79 0.46
C SER A 61 -18.29 -15.10 1.20
N SER A 62 -19.58 -15.33 1.42
CA SER A 62 -20.08 -16.58 2.03
C SER A 62 -19.65 -17.84 1.27
N ASP A 63 -19.41 -17.73 -0.04
CA ASP A 63 -19.07 -18.86 -0.91
C ASP A 63 -17.56 -19.01 -1.15
N THR A 64 -16.74 -18.05 -0.69
CA THR A 64 -15.28 -18.05 -0.93
C THR A 64 -14.62 -19.33 -0.43
N PHE A 65 -15.06 -19.89 0.70
CA PHE A 65 -14.54 -21.17 1.20
C PHE A 65 -14.72 -22.29 0.17
N ILE A 66 -15.94 -22.48 -0.33
CA ILE A 66 -16.26 -23.55 -1.28
C ILE A 66 -15.52 -23.36 -2.61
N HIS A 67 -15.49 -22.13 -3.13
CA HIS A 67 -14.73 -21.83 -4.35
C HIS A 67 -13.24 -22.09 -4.18
N THR A 68 -12.67 -21.75 -3.02
CA THR A 68 -11.25 -21.97 -2.72
C THR A 68 -10.92 -23.45 -2.57
N VAL A 69 -11.77 -24.25 -1.91
CA VAL A 69 -11.61 -25.71 -1.83
C VAL A 69 -11.66 -26.35 -3.21
N ARG A 70 -12.62 -25.93 -4.07
CA ARG A 70 -12.72 -26.42 -5.45
C ARG A 70 -11.46 -26.10 -6.25
N ALA A 71 -10.99 -24.85 -6.17
CA ALA A 71 -9.76 -24.43 -6.81
C ALA A 71 -8.55 -25.23 -6.28
N ALA A 72 -8.47 -25.49 -4.97
CA ALA A 72 -7.41 -26.31 -4.39
C ALA A 72 -7.40 -27.72 -4.99
N GLY A 73 -8.57 -28.33 -5.22
CA GLY A 73 -8.70 -29.63 -5.89
C GLY A 73 -8.22 -29.60 -7.35
N ILE A 74 -8.60 -28.57 -8.12
CA ILE A 74 -8.13 -28.39 -9.50
C ILE A 74 -6.59 -28.30 -9.54
N TYR A 75 -6.00 -27.45 -8.70
CA TYR A 75 -4.54 -27.28 -8.68
C TYR A 75 -3.80 -28.49 -8.12
N LYS A 76 -4.44 -29.30 -7.27
CA LYS A 76 -3.90 -30.60 -6.85
C LYS A 76 -3.76 -31.54 -8.05
N HIS A 77 -4.82 -31.68 -8.86
CA HIS A 77 -4.78 -32.52 -10.05
C HIS A 77 -3.77 -32.01 -11.09
N LEU A 78 -3.67 -30.70 -11.28
CA LEU A 78 -2.63 -30.12 -12.15
C LEU A 78 -1.23 -30.47 -11.65
N ALA A 79 -0.98 -30.41 -10.34
CA ALA A 79 0.30 -30.79 -9.77
C ALA A 79 0.60 -32.29 -9.93
N GLU A 80 -0.38 -33.16 -9.71
CA GLU A 80 -0.28 -34.61 -9.90
C GLU A 80 -0.03 -35.00 -11.38
N ALA A 81 -0.55 -34.20 -12.32
CA ALA A 81 -0.30 -34.36 -13.76
C ALA A 81 1.06 -33.81 -14.23
N GLY A 82 1.95 -33.41 -13.31
CA GLY A 82 3.29 -32.88 -13.62
C GLY A 82 3.38 -31.35 -13.69
N GLY A 83 2.27 -30.63 -13.50
CA GLY A 83 2.23 -29.17 -13.47
C GLY A 83 2.52 -28.54 -14.83
N TRP A 84 3.37 -27.52 -14.81
CA TRP A 84 3.79 -26.76 -16.00
C TRP A 84 5.30 -26.54 -15.98
N ALA A 85 5.89 -26.42 -17.17
CA ALA A 85 7.29 -26.10 -17.31
C ALA A 85 7.57 -24.65 -16.85
N SER A 86 8.74 -24.46 -16.23
CA SER A 86 9.24 -23.12 -15.92
C SER A 86 9.83 -22.49 -17.19
N LEU A 87 9.54 -21.22 -17.40
CA LEU A 87 10.21 -20.42 -18.43
C LEU A 87 11.62 -20.01 -17.93
N PRO A 88 12.62 -19.83 -18.83
CA PRO A 88 13.94 -19.33 -18.46
C PRO A 88 13.89 -18.01 -17.68
N ALA A 89 14.80 -17.80 -16.73
CA ALA A 89 14.74 -16.69 -15.76
C ALA A 89 14.88 -15.28 -16.38
N ASP A 90 15.44 -15.18 -17.58
CA ASP A 90 15.64 -13.95 -18.36
C ASP A 90 14.56 -13.75 -19.44
N THR A 91 13.49 -14.57 -19.43
CA THR A 91 12.42 -14.49 -20.44
C THR A 91 11.70 -13.14 -20.40
N ILE A 92 11.71 -12.45 -21.54
CA ILE A 92 10.88 -11.27 -21.81
C ILE A 92 10.06 -11.58 -23.04
N LEU A 93 8.73 -11.46 -22.94
CA LEU A 93 7.81 -11.67 -24.07
C LEU A 93 6.84 -10.51 -24.18
N LYS A 94 6.59 -10.04 -25.41
CA LYS A 94 5.68 -8.94 -25.75
C LYS A 94 5.00 -9.20 -27.08
N ALA A 95 4.01 -8.35 -27.40
CA ALA A 95 3.30 -8.39 -28.66
C ALA A 95 4.25 -8.43 -29.87
N GLY A 96 3.98 -9.35 -30.79
CA GLY A 96 4.78 -9.59 -32.00
C GLY A 96 5.84 -10.70 -31.87
N ASP A 97 6.23 -11.09 -30.66
CA ASP A 97 7.21 -12.16 -30.44
C ASP A 97 6.69 -13.51 -30.93
N LYS A 98 7.60 -14.42 -31.28
CA LYS A 98 7.30 -15.76 -31.78
C LYS A 98 8.27 -16.79 -31.21
N GLY A 99 7.89 -18.07 -31.31
CA GLY A 99 8.78 -19.20 -31.01
C GLY A 99 8.35 -20.03 -29.80
N PRO A 100 9.20 -20.96 -29.34
CA PRO A 100 8.81 -22.00 -28.39
C PRO A 100 8.36 -21.45 -27.03
N LEU A 101 8.92 -20.32 -26.58
CA LEU A 101 8.51 -19.67 -25.33
C LEU A 101 7.10 -19.07 -25.41
N VAL A 102 6.69 -18.59 -26.59
CA VAL A 102 5.33 -18.09 -26.83
C VAL A 102 4.33 -19.26 -26.82
N THR A 103 4.69 -20.39 -27.42
CA THR A 103 3.88 -21.62 -27.39
C THR A 103 3.73 -22.13 -25.94
N ALA A 104 4.83 -22.21 -25.18
CA ALA A 104 4.79 -22.60 -23.77
C ALA A 104 3.92 -21.65 -22.92
N LEU A 105 4.00 -20.34 -23.15
CA LEU A 105 3.14 -19.36 -22.48
C LEU A 105 1.66 -19.58 -22.82
N ARG A 106 1.32 -19.85 -24.08
CA ARG A 106 -0.05 -20.14 -24.51
C ARG A 106 -0.60 -21.40 -23.87
N GLU A 107 0.18 -22.48 -23.86
CA GLU A 107 -0.18 -23.72 -23.19
C GLU A 107 -0.46 -23.49 -21.70
N ARG A 108 0.42 -22.72 -21.04
CA ARG A 108 0.22 -22.37 -19.63
C ARG A 108 -1.08 -21.59 -19.41
N LEU A 109 -1.27 -20.49 -20.12
CA LEU A 109 -2.45 -19.63 -19.96
C LEU A 109 -3.75 -20.33 -20.36
N ALA A 110 -3.70 -21.27 -21.32
CA ALA A 110 -4.85 -22.10 -21.68
C ALA A 110 -5.13 -23.23 -20.68
N THR A 111 -4.16 -23.61 -19.84
CA THR A 111 -4.35 -24.62 -18.79
C THR A 111 -5.10 -24.03 -17.59
N GLU A 112 -4.81 -22.76 -17.27
CA GLU A 112 -5.46 -22.05 -16.15
C GLU A 112 -6.70 -21.23 -16.58
N GLY A 113 -7.07 -21.26 -17.86
CA GLY A 113 -8.29 -20.62 -18.38
C GLY A 113 -8.17 -19.14 -18.72
N ASP A 114 -6.97 -18.55 -18.66
CA ASP A 114 -6.74 -17.16 -19.08
C ASP A 114 -6.87 -16.99 -20.61
N LEU A 115 -6.49 -18.04 -21.35
CA LEU A 115 -6.60 -18.15 -22.81
C LEU A 115 -7.61 -19.25 -23.20
N PRO A 116 -8.52 -19.02 -24.17
CA PRO A 116 -9.39 -20.06 -24.69
C PRO A 116 -8.61 -21.28 -25.21
N GLY A 117 -9.12 -22.49 -24.94
CA GLY A 117 -8.40 -23.74 -25.23
C GLY A 117 -8.15 -24.00 -26.73
N ASP A 118 -9.02 -23.51 -27.60
CA ASP A 118 -8.89 -23.54 -29.05
C ASP A 118 -7.74 -22.64 -29.57
N MET A 119 -7.34 -21.64 -28.79
CA MET A 119 -6.22 -20.74 -29.11
C MET A 119 -4.87 -21.21 -28.56
N ARG A 120 -4.82 -22.41 -27.95
CA ARG A 120 -3.63 -22.99 -27.30
C ARG A 120 -2.46 -23.19 -28.27
N ALA A 121 -2.72 -23.66 -29.49
CA ALA A 121 -1.70 -24.09 -30.44
C ALA A 121 -1.00 -22.95 -31.22
N GLY A 122 -1.26 -21.68 -30.88
CA GLY A 122 -0.66 -20.53 -31.56
C GLY A 122 0.85 -20.41 -31.35
N GLN A 123 1.54 -19.71 -32.26
CA GLN A 123 2.99 -19.50 -32.21
C GLN A 123 3.41 -18.02 -32.15
N VAL A 124 2.44 -17.10 -32.16
CA VAL A 124 2.67 -15.65 -32.17
C VAL A 124 2.12 -15.04 -30.90
N PHE A 125 2.78 -14.01 -30.37
CA PHE A 125 2.25 -13.19 -29.27
C PHE A 125 1.29 -12.16 -29.86
N ASP A 126 0.05 -12.58 -30.08
CA ASP A 126 -1.01 -11.77 -30.68
C ASP A 126 -1.85 -11.03 -29.63
N GLN A 127 -2.93 -10.40 -30.09
CA GLN A 127 -3.85 -9.66 -29.22
C GLN A 127 -4.60 -10.57 -28.23
N ALA A 128 -4.90 -11.81 -28.61
CA ALA A 128 -5.54 -12.78 -27.72
C ALA A 128 -4.60 -13.17 -26.57
N LEU A 129 -3.33 -13.45 -26.88
CA LEU A 129 -2.33 -13.74 -25.87
C LEU A 129 -2.04 -12.53 -24.98
N THR A 130 -1.97 -11.33 -25.56
CA THR A 130 -1.84 -10.08 -24.80
C THR A 130 -2.97 -9.93 -23.78
N THR A 131 -4.20 -10.22 -24.18
CA THR A 131 -5.38 -10.18 -23.30
C THR A 131 -5.31 -11.25 -22.22
N ALA A 132 -4.88 -12.47 -22.56
CA ALA A 132 -4.69 -13.54 -21.59
C ALA A 132 -3.60 -13.21 -20.55
N VAL A 133 -2.50 -12.59 -20.96
CA VAL A 133 -1.45 -12.11 -20.04
C VAL A 133 -1.98 -11.03 -19.10
N LYS A 134 -2.83 -10.11 -19.58
CA LYS A 134 -3.47 -9.11 -18.70
C LYS A 134 -4.39 -9.76 -17.67
N ARG A 135 -5.20 -10.75 -18.06
CA ARG A 135 -6.04 -11.53 -17.12
C ARG A 135 -5.20 -12.24 -16.07
N PHE A 136 -4.12 -12.90 -16.50
CA PHE A 136 -3.15 -13.52 -15.60
C PHE A 136 -2.57 -12.50 -14.62
N GLN A 137 -2.12 -11.34 -15.10
CA GLN A 137 -1.59 -10.27 -14.27
C GLN A 137 -2.62 -9.78 -13.25
N ALA A 138 -3.86 -9.53 -13.67
CA ALA A 138 -4.94 -9.09 -12.81
C ALA A 138 -5.23 -10.07 -11.67
N ARG A 139 -5.40 -11.38 -11.97
CA ARG A 139 -5.66 -12.39 -10.94
C ARG A 139 -4.47 -12.64 -10.00
N HIS A 140 -3.26 -12.25 -10.40
CA HIS A 140 -2.06 -12.27 -9.56
C HIS A 140 -1.77 -10.95 -8.83
N GLY A 141 -2.60 -9.91 -9.01
CA GLY A 141 -2.38 -8.60 -8.38
C GLY A 141 -1.18 -7.84 -8.96
N LEU A 142 -0.84 -8.08 -10.23
CA LEU A 142 0.25 -7.45 -10.96
C LEU A 142 -0.29 -6.35 -11.90
N PRO A 143 0.55 -5.37 -12.27
CA PRO A 143 0.18 -4.41 -13.31
C PRO A 143 -0.14 -5.10 -14.65
N GLU A 144 -1.29 -4.75 -15.24
CA GLU A 144 -1.85 -5.35 -16.47
C GLU A 144 -1.17 -4.83 -17.75
N SER A 145 0.17 -4.89 -17.79
CA SER A 145 0.97 -4.44 -18.94
C SER A 145 0.70 -5.24 -20.22
N GLY A 146 0.21 -6.48 -20.12
CA GLY A 146 0.07 -7.40 -21.24
C GLY A 146 1.39 -7.96 -21.77
N ALA A 147 2.52 -7.66 -21.11
CA ALA A 147 3.84 -8.20 -21.42
C ALA A 147 4.36 -9.07 -20.27
N VAL A 148 5.17 -10.08 -20.61
CA VAL A 148 5.92 -10.88 -19.64
C VAL A 148 7.25 -10.20 -19.38
N ARG A 149 7.43 -9.78 -18.13
CA ARG A 149 8.67 -9.21 -17.56
C ARG A 149 8.92 -9.89 -16.21
N ALA A 150 10.01 -9.53 -15.52
CA ALA A 150 10.45 -10.15 -14.26
C ALA A 150 9.32 -10.56 -13.29
N LYS A 151 8.42 -9.65 -12.89
CA LYS A 151 7.32 -9.98 -11.95
C LYS A 151 6.27 -10.94 -12.51
N THR A 152 5.89 -10.76 -13.78
CA THR A 152 4.96 -11.69 -14.46
C THR A 152 5.61 -13.07 -14.60
N LEU A 153 6.89 -13.10 -14.97
CA LEU A 153 7.68 -14.31 -15.12
C LEU A 153 7.83 -15.07 -13.81
N GLU A 154 8.14 -14.36 -12.72
CA GLU A 154 8.19 -14.92 -11.36
C GLU A 154 6.86 -15.60 -11.02
N ALA A 155 5.74 -14.92 -11.25
CA ALA A 155 4.40 -15.48 -11.00
C ALA A 155 4.06 -16.68 -11.89
N LEU A 156 4.47 -16.67 -13.17
CA LEU A 156 4.31 -17.79 -14.11
C LEU A 156 5.13 -19.01 -13.67
N ASN A 157 6.35 -18.78 -13.17
CA ASN A 157 7.27 -19.84 -12.77
C ASN A 157 6.96 -20.43 -11.38
N VAL A 158 5.97 -19.93 -10.65
CA VAL A 158 5.50 -20.59 -9.41
C VAL A 158 4.93 -21.97 -9.77
N PRO A 159 5.41 -23.09 -9.18
CA PRO A 159 4.91 -24.42 -9.50
C PRO A 159 3.45 -24.67 -9.10
N ALA A 160 2.77 -25.58 -9.81
CA ALA A 160 1.38 -25.98 -9.52
C ALA A 160 1.20 -26.48 -8.08
N GLN A 161 2.16 -27.25 -7.57
CA GLN A 161 2.17 -27.72 -6.20
C GLN A 161 2.21 -26.57 -5.18
N THR A 162 2.94 -25.49 -5.48
CA THR A 162 2.94 -24.29 -4.63
C THR A 162 1.60 -23.59 -4.68
N ARG A 163 1.00 -23.41 -5.86
CA ARG A 163 -0.34 -22.82 -5.99
C ARG A 163 -1.43 -23.63 -5.27
N HIS A 164 -1.37 -24.96 -5.34
CA HIS A 164 -2.21 -25.86 -4.55
C HIS A 164 -2.06 -25.60 -3.03
N ARG A 165 -0.81 -25.51 -2.54
CA ARG A 165 -0.55 -25.21 -1.12
C ARG A 165 -1.13 -23.88 -0.68
N GLN A 166 -0.99 -22.82 -1.48
CA GLN A 166 -1.58 -21.51 -1.18
C GLN A 166 -3.11 -21.62 -1.03
N LEU A 167 -3.77 -22.27 -1.99
CA LEU A 167 -5.23 -22.49 -1.96
C LEU A 167 -5.67 -23.34 -0.77
N ALA A 168 -4.96 -24.43 -0.48
CA ALA A 168 -5.26 -25.30 0.64
C ALA A 168 -5.08 -24.59 2.00
N ALA A 169 -4.00 -23.81 2.15
CA ALA A 169 -3.75 -23.01 3.34
C ALA A 169 -4.83 -21.94 3.54
N SER A 170 -5.21 -21.23 2.48
CA SER A 170 -6.31 -20.27 2.51
C SER A 170 -7.66 -20.93 2.81
N ALA A 171 -7.98 -22.08 2.23
CA ALA A 171 -9.20 -22.84 2.58
C ALA A 171 -9.24 -23.22 4.06
N LYS A 172 -8.11 -23.67 4.62
CA LYS A 172 -8.00 -23.98 6.06
C LYS A 172 -8.27 -22.76 6.94
N ARG A 173 -7.74 -21.58 6.58
CA ARG A 173 -7.99 -20.32 7.30
C ARG A 173 -9.47 -19.90 7.24
N LEU A 174 -10.12 -20.14 6.11
CA LEU A 174 -11.53 -19.81 5.89
C LEU A 174 -12.50 -20.75 6.62
N MET A 175 -12.12 -22.01 6.83
CA MET A 175 -12.98 -23.05 7.40
C MET A 175 -13.59 -22.69 8.77
N SER A 176 -12.88 -21.91 9.59
CA SER A 176 -13.33 -21.52 10.93
C SER A 176 -13.91 -20.12 11.01
N SER A 177 -14.11 -19.44 9.86
CA SER A 177 -14.69 -18.10 9.84
C SER A 177 -16.17 -18.15 10.24
N ALA A 178 -16.56 -17.28 11.17
CA ALA A 178 -17.95 -17.04 11.54
C ALA A 178 -18.40 -15.65 11.09
N PHE A 179 -17.72 -15.11 10.07
CA PHE A 179 -17.91 -13.74 9.65
C PHE A 179 -19.35 -13.48 9.19
N PRO A 180 -20.05 -12.48 9.76
CA PRO A 180 -21.43 -12.21 9.40
C PRO A 180 -21.49 -11.44 8.08
N PHE A 181 -21.50 -12.17 6.97
CA PHE A 181 -21.75 -11.63 5.64
C PHE A 181 -23.13 -10.96 5.60
N GLY A 182 -23.16 -9.65 5.82
CA GLY A 182 -24.36 -8.82 5.75
C GLY A 182 -24.46 -8.07 4.42
N GLU A 183 -25.44 -7.17 4.32
CA GLU A 183 -25.61 -6.30 3.15
C GLU A 183 -24.37 -5.43 2.89
N ARG A 184 -23.72 -4.96 3.96
CA ARG A 184 -22.52 -4.12 3.93
C ARG A 184 -21.45 -4.67 4.85
N TYR A 185 -20.23 -4.83 4.35
CA TYR A 185 -19.08 -5.26 5.13
C TYR A 185 -17.76 -4.78 4.51
N VAL A 186 -16.69 -4.88 5.28
CA VAL A 186 -15.34 -4.50 4.86
C VAL A 186 -14.43 -5.71 4.88
N VAL A 187 -13.59 -5.87 3.85
CA VAL A 187 -12.57 -6.90 3.78
C VAL A 187 -11.22 -6.25 3.59
N VAL A 188 -10.24 -6.62 4.40
CA VAL A 188 -8.83 -6.34 4.14
C VAL A 188 -8.15 -7.65 3.82
N ASN A 189 -7.75 -7.85 2.57
CA ASN A 189 -6.87 -8.98 2.25
C ASN A 189 -5.41 -8.53 2.42
N ILE A 190 -4.74 -9.04 3.45
CA ILE A 190 -3.43 -8.57 3.89
C ILE A 190 -2.37 -8.79 2.80
N PRO A 191 -2.22 -9.98 2.19
CA PRO A 191 -1.31 -10.21 1.07
C PRO A 191 -1.51 -9.30 -0.14
N SER A 192 -2.73 -8.83 -0.42
CA SER A 192 -2.98 -7.89 -1.53
C SER A 192 -2.76 -6.44 -1.13
N ALA A 193 -2.68 -6.13 0.17
CA ALA A 193 -2.66 -4.78 0.71
C ALA A 193 -3.79 -3.93 0.09
N THR A 194 -5.02 -4.45 0.15
CA THR A 194 -6.23 -3.79 -0.33
C THR A 194 -7.35 -3.83 0.70
N VAL A 195 -8.15 -2.77 0.75
CA VAL A 195 -9.42 -2.73 1.48
C VAL A 195 -10.57 -2.75 0.49
N GLU A 196 -11.56 -3.60 0.68
CA GLU A 196 -12.78 -3.69 -0.11
C GLU A 196 -13.96 -3.27 0.76
N ALA A 197 -14.70 -2.26 0.31
CA ALA A 197 -16.01 -1.92 0.84
C ALA A 197 -17.06 -2.66 0.00
N VAL A 198 -17.68 -3.67 0.59
CA VAL A 198 -18.63 -4.56 -0.08
C VAL A 198 -20.06 -4.16 0.29
N GLU A 199 -20.93 -4.12 -0.71
CA GLU A 199 -22.32 -3.72 -0.60
C GLU A 199 -23.16 -4.49 -1.61
N GLY A 200 -24.27 -5.10 -1.16
CA GLY A 200 -25.15 -5.86 -2.05
C GLY A 200 -24.46 -7.04 -2.75
N GLY A 201 -23.46 -7.64 -2.10
CA GLY A 201 -22.67 -8.74 -2.65
C GLY A 201 -21.60 -8.34 -3.68
N GLN A 202 -21.42 -7.04 -3.93
CA GLN A 202 -20.43 -6.51 -4.87
C GLN A 202 -19.48 -5.52 -4.18
N VAL A 203 -18.27 -5.40 -4.71
CA VAL A 203 -17.28 -4.42 -4.27
C VAL A 203 -17.71 -3.04 -4.77
N ALA A 204 -18.33 -2.26 -3.87
CA ALA A 204 -18.70 -0.89 -4.15
C ALA A 204 -17.47 -0.01 -4.37
N ARG A 205 -16.41 -0.21 -3.55
CA ARG A 205 -15.12 0.47 -3.67
C ARG A 205 -13.97 -0.42 -3.23
N ARG A 206 -12.82 -0.27 -3.89
CA ARG A 206 -11.56 -0.92 -3.53
C ARG A 206 -10.50 0.14 -3.32
N TYR A 207 -9.80 0.06 -2.19
CA TYR A 207 -8.79 1.02 -1.77
C TYR A 207 -7.42 0.36 -1.71
N VAL A 208 -6.39 1.09 -2.14
CA VAL A 208 -5.00 0.72 -1.86
C VAL A 208 -4.74 0.88 -0.37
N ALA A 209 -4.06 -0.12 0.21
CA ALA A 209 -3.67 -0.12 1.60
C ALA A 209 -2.16 -0.30 1.77
N VAL A 210 -1.69 0.02 2.98
CA VAL A 210 -0.38 -0.38 3.50
C VAL A 210 -0.62 -1.17 4.77
N VAL A 211 -0.02 -2.35 4.87
CA VAL A 211 -0.20 -3.29 5.98
C VAL A 211 1.12 -3.49 6.74
N GLY A 212 1.11 -4.36 7.74
CA GLY A 212 2.26 -4.65 8.61
C GLY A 212 3.51 -5.09 7.85
N LYS A 213 4.67 -4.81 8.44
CA LYS A 213 5.95 -5.38 7.98
C LYS A 213 6.03 -6.87 8.35
N VAL A 214 6.96 -7.60 7.75
CA VAL A 214 7.21 -9.01 8.10
C VAL A 214 7.57 -9.20 9.58
N ASP A 215 8.34 -8.26 10.16
CA ASP A 215 8.71 -8.29 11.59
C ASP A 215 7.61 -7.77 12.53
N ARG A 216 6.53 -7.21 11.97
CA ARG A 216 5.38 -6.63 12.70
C ARG A 216 4.09 -6.87 11.88
N PRO A 217 3.70 -8.13 11.67
CA PRO A 217 2.66 -8.48 10.73
C PRO A 217 1.29 -7.94 11.17
N SER A 218 0.47 -7.56 10.21
CA SER A 218 -0.96 -7.34 10.47
C SER A 218 -1.62 -8.67 10.86
N PRO A 219 -2.35 -8.74 11.98
CA PRO A 219 -3.07 -9.94 12.38
C PRO A 219 -4.32 -10.14 11.51
N THR A 220 -4.80 -11.37 11.42
CA THR A 220 -6.15 -11.63 10.94
C THR A 220 -7.15 -11.28 12.03
N VAL A 221 -8.22 -10.55 11.68
CA VAL A 221 -9.26 -10.14 12.65
C VAL A 221 -10.64 -10.28 12.04
N GLU A 222 -11.64 -10.63 12.85
CA GLU A 222 -13.06 -10.51 12.52
C GLU A 222 -13.71 -9.70 13.63
N THR A 223 -14.24 -8.53 13.31
CA THR A 223 -14.89 -7.62 14.28
C THR A 223 -15.86 -6.67 13.56
N ARG A 224 -16.21 -5.56 14.19
CA ARG A 224 -17.08 -4.52 13.65
C ARG A 224 -16.41 -3.16 13.76
N ILE A 225 -16.53 -2.37 12.70
CA ILE A 225 -16.22 -0.94 12.70
C ILE A 225 -17.34 -0.22 13.45
N THR A 226 -16.97 0.60 14.43
CA THR A 226 -17.93 1.27 15.32
C THR A 226 -17.88 2.78 15.24
N ALA A 227 -16.75 3.36 14.82
CA ALA A 227 -16.62 4.81 14.72
C ALA A 227 -15.59 5.24 13.67
N VAL A 228 -15.74 6.47 13.20
CA VAL A 228 -14.73 7.22 12.43
C VAL A 228 -14.30 8.41 13.29
N ASN A 229 -13.01 8.49 13.62
CA ASN A 229 -12.45 9.60 14.37
C ASN A 229 -11.75 10.57 13.42
N LEU A 230 -12.26 11.79 13.32
CA LEU A 230 -11.64 12.88 12.58
C LEU A 230 -10.67 13.62 13.49
N ASN A 231 -9.53 14.02 12.93
CA ASN A 231 -8.43 14.67 13.66
C ASN A 231 -8.05 13.92 14.94
N PRO A 232 -7.71 12.62 14.86
CA PRO A 232 -7.45 11.82 16.05
C PRO A 232 -6.17 12.28 16.75
N THR A 233 -6.16 12.19 18.08
CA THR A 233 -4.89 12.08 18.82
C THR A 233 -4.32 10.68 18.63
N TRP A 234 -3.00 10.53 18.65
CA TRP A 234 -2.36 9.20 18.63
C TRP A 234 -1.69 8.89 19.96
N THR A 235 -2.26 7.97 20.73
CA THR A 235 -1.55 7.39 21.89
C THR A 235 -0.61 6.30 21.38
N VAL A 236 0.69 6.50 21.58
CA VAL A 236 1.73 5.62 21.06
C VAL A 236 1.74 4.30 21.86
N PRO A 237 1.58 3.14 21.19
CA PRO A 237 1.72 1.84 21.83
C PRO A 237 3.11 1.64 22.45
N VAL A 238 3.18 0.96 23.60
CA VAL A 238 4.43 0.68 24.34
C VAL A 238 5.52 0.09 23.43
N SER A 239 5.16 -0.81 22.53
CA SER A 239 6.10 -1.42 21.58
C SER A 239 6.74 -0.39 20.65
N LEU A 240 6.00 0.64 20.22
CA LEU A 240 6.50 1.72 19.37
C LEU A 240 7.27 2.77 20.16
N ILE A 241 6.92 2.99 21.44
CA ILE A 241 7.76 3.79 22.34
C ILE A 241 9.18 3.19 22.39
N LYS A 242 9.29 1.87 22.62
CA LYS A 242 10.58 1.16 22.70
C LYS A 242 11.32 1.12 21.36
N LYS A 243 10.64 0.70 20.29
CA LYS A 243 11.30 0.37 19.02
C LYS A 243 11.55 1.59 18.12
N ASP A 244 10.74 2.63 18.24
CA ASP A 244 10.76 3.75 17.30
C ASP A 244 11.01 5.09 18.05
N ILE A 245 10.18 5.47 19.02
CA ILE A 245 10.28 6.79 19.67
C ILE A 245 11.59 6.99 20.42
N ILE A 246 11.94 6.08 21.35
CA ILE A 246 13.18 6.20 22.15
C ILE A 246 14.42 6.32 21.24
N PRO A 247 14.61 5.46 20.21
CA PRO A 247 15.71 5.62 19.26
C PRO A 247 15.70 6.95 18.50
N HIS A 248 14.54 7.51 18.15
CA HIS A 248 14.46 8.81 17.50
C HIS A 248 14.84 9.96 18.42
N VAL A 249 14.35 9.97 19.67
CA VAL A 249 14.69 11.01 20.66
C VAL A 249 16.18 10.99 21.01
N ARG A 250 16.80 9.81 21.11
CA ARG A 250 18.26 9.69 21.32
C ARG A 250 19.08 10.33 20.19
N LYS A 251 18.58 10.27 18.95
CA LYS A 251 19.25 10.85 17.78
C LYS A 251 18.96 12.34 17.63
N ASP A 252 17.75 12.76 18.00
CA ASP A 252 17.25 14.12 17.87
C ASP A 252 16.37 14.46 19.08
N PRO A 253 16.91 15.14 20.12
CA PRO A 253 16.14 15.52 21.30
C PRO A 253 14.93 16.41 21.00
N ALA A 254 14.91 17.11 19.85
CA ALA A 254 13.78 17.93 19.43
C ALA A 254 12.65 17.12 18.76
N TYR A 255 12.82 15.80 18.59
CA TYR A 255 11.89 14.94 17.87
C TYR A 255 10.45 15.03 18.41
N LEU A 256 10.25 14.95 19.74
CA LEU A 256 8.91 14.99 20.33
C LEU A 256 8.20 16.32 20.04
N ALA A 257 8.92 17.44 20.17
CA ALA A 257 8.38 18.76 19.85
C ALA A 257 8.03 18.88 18.36
N LYS A 258 8.92 18.46 17.46
CA LYS A 258 8.68 18.43 16.00
C LYS A 258 7.45 17.60 15.64
N MET A 259 7.27 16.46 16.30
CA MET A 259 6.14 15.57 16.08
C MET A 259 4.90 15.92 16.92
N LYS A 260 4.96 16.95 17.77
CA LYS A 260 3.89 17.35 18.71
C LYS A 260 3.43 16.18 19.61
N ILE A 261 4.40 15.45 20.15
CA ILE A 261 4.17 14.36 21.10
C ILE A 261 4.37 14.89 22.52
N ARG A 262 3.31 14.83 23.32
CA ARG A 262 3.34 15.12 24.75
C ARG A 262 3.57 13.86 25.56
N ILE A 263 4.16 14.02 26.73
CA ILE A 263 4.36 12.95 27.71
C ILE A 263 3.42 13.23 28.87
N LEU A 264 2.56 12.28 29.21
CA LEU A 264 1.60 12.41 30.29
C LEU A 264 1.88 11.35 31.36
N ASP A 265 1.84 11.76 32.63
CA ASP A 265 1.93 10.84 33.77
C ASP A 265 0.62 10.05 33.99
N GLY A 266 0.60 9.19 35.01
CA GLY A 266 -0.60 8.41 35.36
C GLY A 266 -1.80 9.24 35.81
N LYS A 267 -1.62 10.53 36.10
CA LYS A 267 -2.68 11.50 36.44
C LYS A 267 -3.07 12.36 35.24
N GLY A 268 -2.45 12.16 34.08
CA GLY A 268 -2.68 12.94 32.87
C GLY A 268 -1.99 14.31 32.84
N GLN A 269 -1.08 14.57 33.78
CA GLN A 269 -0.29 15.81 33.80
C GLN A 269 0.88 15.71 32.84
N GLU A 270 1.19 16.83 32.16
CA GLU A 270 2.29 16.88 31.21
C GLU A 270 3.64 16.85 31.93
N VAL A 271 4.55 16.02 31.43
CA VAL A 271 5.90 15.81 31.97
C VAL A 271 6.91 16.33 30.97
N ASP A 272 7.87 17.12 31.45
CA ASP A 272 8.95 17.64 30.61
C ASP A 272 9.84 16.47 30.10
N PRO A 273 9.97 16.28 28.77
CA PRO A 273 10.84 15.26 28.19
C PRO A 273 12.29 15.30 28.66
N GLN A 274 12.83 16.46 29.06
CA GLN A 274 14.21 16.60 29.54
C GLN A 274 14.43 15.93 30.91
N THR A 275 13.36 15.66 31.65
CA THR A 275 13.44 15.00 32.97
C THR A 275 13.50 13.47 32.87
N LEU A 276 13.25 12.92 31.67
CA LEU A 276 13.29 11.48 31.44
C LEU A 276 14.68 11.03 30.93
N ASP A 277 15.19 9.92 31.49
CA ASP A 277 16.38 9.27 30.95
C ASP A 277 16.03 8.41 29.73
N TRP A 278 16.24 8.98 28.54
CA TRP A 278 16.03 8.33 27.25
C TRP A 278 17.01 7.20 26.95
N SER A 279 18.12 7.04 27.70
CA SER A 279 19.03 5.89 27.56
C SER A 279 18.42 4.58 28.09
N THR A 280 17.36 4.68 28.88
CA THR A 280 16.58 3.56 29.41
C THR A 280 15.28 3.35 28.63
N ASN A 281 14.45 2.40 29.10
CA ASN A 281 13.09 2.21 28.62
C ASN A 281 12.03 2.91 29.51
N ASN A 282 12.43 3.77 30.46
CA ASN A 282 11.49 4.32 31.45
C ASN A 282 10.35 5.14 30.86
N ALA A 283 10.51 5.69 29.66
CA ALA A 283 9.44 6.40 28.94
C ALA A 283 8.18 5.54 28.69
N VAL A 284 8.29 4.21 28.72
CA VAL A 284 7.14 3.30 28.55
C VAL A 284 6.15 3.33 29.72
N ASN A 285 6.56 3.89 30.86
CA ASN A 285 5.70 4.06 32.03
C ASN A 285 4.80 5.31 31.92
N TYR A 286 4.97 6.09 30.86
CA TYR A 286 4.20 7.30 30.58
C TYR A 286 3.32 7.12 29.35
N THR A 287 2.27 7.94 29.26
CA THR A 287 1.45 8.02 28.05
C THR A 287 2.08 9.01 27.09
N LEU A 288 2.62 8.52 25.97
CA LEU A 288 3.05 9.38 24.87
C LEU A 288 1.87 9.61 23.93
N ARG A 289 1.45 10.86 23.77
CA ARG A 289 0.30 11.23 22.95
C ARG A 289 0.69 12.28 21.93
N GLN A 290 0.52 11.95 20.65
CA GLN A 290 0.63 12.89 19.55
C GLN A 290 -0.67 13.68 19.40
N ASP A 291 -0.55 14.99 19.32
CA ASP A 291 -1.67 15.90 19.07
C ASP A 291 -2.21 15.75 17.63
N PRO A 292 -3.48 16.15 17.37
CA PRO A 292 -4.01 16.19 16.01
C PRO A 292 -3.22 17.13 15.09
N GLY A 293 -3.22 16.83 13.79
CA GLY A 293 -2.62 17.69 12.78
C GLY A 293 -2.11 16.91 11.56
N GLU A 294 -1.66 17.63 10.54
CA GLU A 294 -1.21 17.03 9.28
C GLU A 294 -0.03 16.06 9.45
N ALA A 295 0.83 16.30 10.44
CA ALA A 295 1.97 15.43 10.76
C ALA A 295 1.63 14.27 11.72
N ASN A 296 0.36 14.14 12.13
CA ASN A 296 -0.05 13.05 13.02
C ASN A 296 0.19 11.70 12.33
N SER A 297 0.74 10.73 13.04
CA SER A 297 1.08 9.41 12.50
C SER A 297 -0.14 8.60 12.05
N LEU A 298 -1.33 8.92 12.60
CA LEU A 298 -2.62 8.39 12.19
C LEU A 298 -3.25 9.18 11.03
N GLY A 299 -2.60 10.25 10.57
CA GLY A 299 -3.17 11.21 9.63
C GLY A 299 -4.41 11.90 10.21
N GLN A 300 -5.38 12.22 9.35
CA GLN A 300 -6.57 12.99 9.74
C GLN A 300 -7.80 12.12 10.05
N ILE A 301 -7.74 10.81 9.77
CA ILE A 301 -8.86 9.88 9.99
C ILE A 301 -8.35 8.59 10.63
N ARG A 302 -9.00 8.15 11.69
CA ARG A 302 -8.89 6.79 12.24
C ARG A 302 -10.25 6.11 12.18
N ILE A 303 -10.25 4.81 11.90
CA ILE A 303 -11.45 3.98 11.81
C ILE A 303 -11.37 2.94 12.92
N ASP A 304 -12.23 3.12 13.91
CA ASP A 304 -12.25 2.32 15.12
C ASP A 304 -12.99 1.00 14.90
N MET A 305 -12.33 -0.08 15.29
CA MET A 305 -12.83 -1.44 15.18
C MET A 305 -12.37 -2.26 16.40
N PRO A 306 -13.04 -2.15 17.57
CA PRO A 306 -12.58 -2.79 18.81
C PRO A 306 -12.22 -4.26 18.62
N ASN A 307 -11.00 -4.66 19.02
CA ASN A 307 -10.49 -6.03 18.88
C ASN A 307 -9.36 -6.29 19.90
N ARG A 308 -9.04 -7.57 20.12
CA ARG A 308 -8.01 -8.01 21.08
C ARG A 308 -6.58 -7.61 20.71
N ASP A 309 -6.32 -7.39 19.43
CA ASP A 309 -4.99 -7.10 18.89
C ASP A 309 -4.69 -5.58 18.86
N ALA A 310 -5.66 -4.75 19.26
CA ALA A 310 -5.58 -3.29 19.28
C ALA A 310 -5.21 -2.64 17.93
N VAL A 311 -5.50 -3.32 16.82
CA VAL A 311 -5.27 -2.82 15.46
C VAL A 311 -6.47 -2.03 14.93
N TYR A 312 -6.25 -1.14 13.97
CA TYR A 312 -7.29 -0.30 13.36
C TYR A 312 -6.89 0.09 11.92
N MET A 313 -7.84 0.66 11.17
CA MET A 313 -7.56 1.31 9.89
C MET A 313 -7.38 2.81 10.10
N HIS A 314 -6.49 3.46 9.36
CA HIS A 314 -6.27 4.90 9.52
C HIS A 314 -5.64 5.55 8.28
N ASP A 315 -5.55 6.87 8.33
CA ASP A 315 -4.88 7.71 7.36
C ASP A 315 -3.34 7.70 7.56
N THR A 316 -2.57 8.37 6.70
CA THR A 316 -1.14 8.60 6.93
C THR A 316 -0.67 9.90 6.28
N PRO A 317 0.26 10.63 6.92
CA PRO A 317 0.91 11.78 6.29
C PRO A 317 1.78 11.37 5.10
N THR A 318 2.30 10.13 5.10
CA THR A 318 3.23 9.64 4.08
C THR A 318 2.48 9.00 2.91
N LYS A 319 1.76 9.81 2.12
CA LYS A 319 0.95 9.33 0.98
C LYS A 319 1.76 8.59 -0.10
N ARG A 320 3.07 8.86 -0.21
CA ARG A 320 3.96 8.18 -1.17
C ARG A 320 4.02 6.65 -1.01
N LEU A 321 3.71 6.13 0.18
CA LEU A 321 3.71 4.68 0.43
C LEU A 321 2.67 3.93 -0.44
N PHE A 322 1.60 4.59 -0.86
CA PHE A 322 0.54 3.97 -1.66
C PHE A 322 0.92 3.76 -3.13
N ALA A 323 1.98 4.42 -3.61
CA ALA A 323 2.52 4.24 -4.95
C ALA A 323 3.60 3.14 -5.01
N GLN A 324 3.91 2.49 -3.89
CA GLN A 324 4.89 1.41 -3.85
C GLN A 324 4.24 0.07 -4.21
N ASP A 325 4.99 -0.78 -4.90
CA ASP A 325 4.58 -2.16 -5.21
C ASP A 325 4.57 -3.04 -3.96
N VAL A 326 5.51 -2.79 -3.05
CA VAL A 326 5.62 -3.45 -1.73
C VAL A 326 5.04 -2.50 -0.69
N ARG A 327 3.94 -2.90 -0.03
CA ARG A 327 3.19 -2.03 0.89
C ARG A 327 3.09 -2.62 2.30
N PHE A 328 4.20 -3.18 2.79
CA PHE A 328 4.35 -3.79 4.11
C PHE A 328 5.21 -2.87 4.98
N HIS A 329 4.64 -1.76 5.46
CA HIS A 329 5.39 -0.68 6.12
C HIS A 329 4.80 -0.22 7.46
N SER A 330 3.70 -0.80 7.91
CA SER A 330 3.10 -0.47 9.21
C SER A 330 3.60 -1.38 10.34
N SER A 331 3.15 -1.09 11.57
CA SER A 331 3.38 -1.92 12.75
C SER A 331 2.10 -2.67 13.16
N GLY A 332 1.41 -3.27 12.18
CA GLY A 332 0.21 -4.09 12.39
C GLY A 332 -1.10 -3.45 11.91
N CYS A 333 -1.28 -2.14 12.14
CA CYS A 333 -2.47 -1.41 11.64
C CYS A 333 -2.49 -1.28 10.10
N VAL A 334 -3.63 -0.92 9.52
CA VAL A 334 -3.79 -0.78 8.07
C VAL A 334 -3.95 0.69 7.71
N ARG A 335 -3.08 1.22 6.85
CA ARG A 335 -3.23 2.57 6.30
C ARG A 335 -4.02 2.52 5.01
N VAL A 336 -4.97 3.42 4.81
CA VAL A 336 -5.85 3.45 3.62
C VAL A 336 -5.57 4.70 2.80
N ALA A 337 -5.41 4.55 1.47
CA ALA A 337 -5.05 5.67 0.60
C ALA A 337 -6.11 6.77 0.54
N ASP A 338 -7.29 6.42 0.02
CA ASP A 338 -8.45 7.30 -0.08
C ASP A 338 -9.40 7.08 1.12
N VAL A 339 -8.85 7.31 2.31
CA VAL A 339 -9.54 7.12 3.58
C VAL A 339 -10.73 8.07 3.78
N ARG A 340 -10.75 9.22 3.09
CA ARG A 340 -11.86 10.19 3.11
C ARG A 340 -13.09 9.62 2.41
N SER A 341 -12.92 9.11 1.18
CA SER A 341 -13.98 8.37 0.49
C SER A 341 -14.43 7.14 1.29
N PHE A 342 -13.49 6.46 1.96
CA PHE A 342 -13.85 5.31 2.78
C PHE A 342 -14.67 5.70 4.02
N ALA A 343 -14.30 6.79 4.69
CA ALA A 343 -15.06 7.36 5.80
C ALA A 343 -16.48 7.78 5.39
N GLU A 344 -16.63 8.45 4.24
CA GLU A 344 -17.95 8.77 3.67
C GLU A 344 -18.77 7.50 3.44
N TRP A 345 -18.17 6.45 2.85
CA TRP A 345 -18.87 5.18 2.67
C TRP A 345 -19.33 4.62 4.02
N LEU A 346 -18.45 4.56 5.03
CA LEU A 346 -18.76 4.05 6.36
C LEU A 346 -19.87 4.83 7.07
N LEU A 347 -19.87 6.16 6.95
CA LEU A 347 -20.81 7.05 7.64
C LEU A 347 -22.16 7.17 6.94
N ARG A 348 -22.37 6.55 5.77
CA ARG A 348 -23.70 6.55 5.13
C ARG A 348 -24.78 6.01 6.06
N GLY A 349 -25.80 6.83 6.26
CA GLY A 349 -26.91 6.57 7.18
C GLY A 349 -26.67 7.03 8.61
N THR A 350 -25.47 7.53 8.94
CA THR A 350 -25.14 8.20 10.20
C THR A 350 -25.24 9.71 9.99
N ASN A 351 -26.03 10.40 10.80
CA ASN A 351 -26.18 11.86 10.72
C ASN A 351 -25.29 12.57 11.75
N GLY A 352 -24.68 13.68 11.34
CA GLY A 352 -24.00 14.63 12.21
C GLY A 352 -24.84 15.89 12.46
N PRO A 353 -24.29 16.88 13.19
CA PRO A 353 -24.99 18.13 13.51
C PRO A 353 -25.50 18.92 12.29
N GLY A 354 -24.88 18.74 11.12
CA GLY A 354 -25.25 19.38 9.86
C GLY A 354 -25.97 18.47 8.85
N GLY A 355 -26.41 17.28 9.25
CA GLY A 355 -27.03 16.28 8.37
C GLY A 355 -26.09 15.14 8.00
N ALA A 356 -26.26 14.58 6.79
CA ALA A 356 -25.48 13.43 6.34
C ALA A 356 -23.99 13.76 6.16
N TRP A 357 -23.12 12.81 6.51
CA TRP A 357 -21.68 12.92 6.28
C TRP A 357 -21.33 12.60 4.83
N ASN A 358 -21.23 13.64 4.00
CA ASN A 358 -20.62 13.58 2.67
C ASN A 358 -19.15 14.03 2.71
N GLN A 359 -18.46 13.95 1.58
CA GLN A 359 -17.05 14.35 1.48
C GLN A 359 -16.79 15.81 1.94
N ASP A 360 -17.64 16.76 1.55
CA ASP A 360 -17.49 18.18 1.93
C ASP A 360 -17.63 18.40 3.45
N ALA A 361 -18.57 17.70 4.09
CA ALA A 361 -18.77 17.74 5.53
C ALA A 361 -17.56 17.16 6.28
N ILE A 362 -17.00 16.06 5.79
CA ILE A 362 -15.78 15.45 6.33
C ILE A 362 -14.59 16.40 6.19
N ASP A 363 -14.43 17.02 5.02
CA ASP A 363 -13.34 17.97 4.74
C ASP A 363 -13.44 19.22 5.62
N THR A 364 -14.66 19.75 5.79
CA THR A 364 -14.95 20.89 6.67
C THR A 364 -14.62 20.55 8.12
N ALA A 365 -15.06 19.38 8.61
CA ALA A 365 -14.76 18.94 9.97
C ALA A 365 -13.25 18.76 10.20
N ILE A 366 -12.54 18.18 9.23
CA ILE A 366 -11.08 18.04 9.29
C ILE A 366 -10.38 19.40 9.34
N ALA A 367 -10.83 20.37 8.54
CA ALA A 367 -10.26 21.72 8.50
C ALA A 367 -10.33 22.46 9.85
N THR A 368 -11.27 22.11 10.73
CA THR A 368 -11.34 22.70 12.08
C THR A 368 -10.19 22.26 12.99
N THR A 369 -9.46 21.18 12.66
CA THR A 369 -8.45 20.50 13.49
C THR A 369 -8.95 19.95 14.83
N ASN A 370 -10.21 20.21 15.20
CA ASN A 370 -10.84 19.69 16.39
C ASN A 370 -11.10 18.20 16.21
N ARG A 371 -10.77 17.42 17.25
CA ARG A 371 -11.09 15.99 17.30
C ARG A 371 -12.61 15.80 17.31
N GLN A 372 -13.10 14.91 16.45
CA GLN A 372 -14.49 14.50 16.43
C GLN A 372 -14.57 12.98 16.35
N ASP A 373 -15.34 12.36 17.25
CA ASP A 373 -15.54 10.92 17.28
C ASP A 373 -16.95 10.60 16.76
N LEU A 374 -17.04 10.15 15.50
CA LEU A 374 -18.29 9.89 14.80
C LEU A 374 -18.68 8.42 14.97
N ARG A 375 -19.56 8.13 15.92
CA ARG A 375 -20.09 6.77 16.13
C ARG A 375 -21.02 6.40 14.98
N LEU A 376 -20.83 5.23 14.39
CA LEU A 376 -21.72 4.70 13.35
C LEU A 376 -23.06 4.28 13.97
N ASP A 377 -24.17 4.65 13.32
CA ASP A 377 -25.52 4.23 13.72
C ASP A 377 -25.69 2.71 13.61
N LYS A 378 -25.10 2.12 12.56
CA LYS A 378 -25.02 0.67 12.35
C LYS A 378 -23.55 0.27 12.26
N PRO A 379 -23.02 -0.47 13.24
CA PRO A 379 -21.67 -1.03 13.13
C PRO A 379 -21.54 -1.89 11.86
N ILE A 380 -20.39 -1.85 11.20
CA ILE A 380 -20.17 -2.56 9.93
C ILE A 380 -19.20 -3.72 10.18
N PRO A 381 -19.55 -4.98 9.84
CA PRO A 381 -18.62 -6.10 9.93
C PRO A 381 -17.33 -5.84 9.14
N VAL A 382 -16.19 -6.19 9.71
CA VAL A 382 -14.88 -6.11 9.06
C VAL A 382 -14.06 -7.37 9.30
N ALA A 383 -13.50 -7.91 8.23
CA ALA A 383 -12.58 -9.04 8.27
C ALA A 383 -11.22 -8.61 7.70
N TRP A 384 -10.14 -8.84 8.45
CA TRP A 384 -8.79 -8.85 7.89
C TRP A 384 -8.38 -10.29 7.71
N VAL A 385 -8.14 -10.67 6.46
CA VAL A 385 -7.86 -12.05 6.06
C VAL A 385 -6.47 -12.16 5.44
N TYR A 386 -5.91 -13.36 5.51
CA TYR A 386 -4.65 -13.70 4.88
C TYR A 386 -4.90 -14.74 3.78
N LEU A 387 -5.27 -14.25 2.58
CA LEU A 387 -5.57 -15.09 1.43
C LEU A 387 -4.53 -14.90 0.33
N THR A 388 -3.64 -15.87 0.21
CA THR A 388 -2.58 -15.94 -0.80
C THR A 388 -2.99 -16.75 -2.02
N GLY A 389 -4.00 -17.62 -1.89
CA GLY A 389 -4.73 -18.25 -2.98
C GLY A 389 -6.22 -18.29 -2.65
N TYR A 390 -7.09 -17.82 -3.54
CA TYR A 390 -8.54 -17.90 -3.32
C TYR A 390 -9.30 -18.15 -4.63
N GLY A 391 -10.36 -18.94 -4.55
CA GLY A 391 -11.22 -19.24 -5.70
C GLY A 391 -12.33 -18.21 -5.88
N MET A 392 -12.69 -17.94 -7.13
CA MET A 392 -13.77 -17.02 -7.52
C MET A 392 -14.98 -17.78 -8.09
N PRO A 393 -16.18 -17.16 -8.13
CA PRO A 393 -17.40 -17.80 -8.63
C PRO A 393 -17.34 -18.28 -10.09
N ASP A 394 -16.49 -17.66 -10.92
CA ASP A 394 -16.25 -18.06 -12.32
C ASP A 394 -15.30 -19.27 -12.45
N GLY A 395 -14.86 -19.85 -11.33
CA GLY A 395 -13.93 -20.98 -11.31
C GLY A 395 -12.47 -20.57 -11.42
N THR A 396 -12.15 -19.28 -11.56
CA THR A 396 -10.76 -18.82 -11.60
C THR A 396 -10.15 -18.80 -10.20
N ALA A 397 -8.83 -19.01 -10.12
CA ALA A 397 -8.06 -18.89 -8.89
C ALA A 397 -7.19 -17.62 -8.94
N HIS A 398 -7.32 -16.81 -7.90
CA HIS A 398 -6.54 -15.61 -7.69
C HIS A 398 -5.41 -15.89 -6.71
N PHE A 399 -4.27 -15.23 -6.91
CA PHE A 399 -3.07 -15.46 -6.09
C PHE A 399 -2.40 -14.16 -5.66
N ARG A 400 -1.78 -14.17 -4.48
CA ARG A 400 -0.92 -13.12 -3.95
C ARG A 400 0.35 -13.75 -3.39
N ASN A 401 1.36 -12.92 -3.18
CA ASN A 401 2.61 -13.37 -2.58
C ASN A 401 2.40 -13.71 -1.09
N ASP A 402 3.04 -14.78 -0.63
CA ASP A 402 3.03 -15.18 0.78
C ASP A 402 4.02 -14.33 1.59
N VAL A 403 3.65 -13.08 1.82
CA VAL A 403 4.49 -12.02 2.37
C VAL A 403 4.95 -12.27 3.82
N TYR A 404 4.21 -13.08 4.57
CA TYR A 404 4.54 -13.46 5.95
C TYR A 404 4.93 -14.95 6.07
N GLY A 405 5.04 -15.69 4.97
CA GLY A 405 5.45 -17.10 5.00
C GLY A 405 4.47 -18.04 5.70
N LEU A 406 3.16 -17.72 5.70
CA LEU A 406 2.16 -18.47 6.45
C LEU A 406 1.62 -19.70 5.69
N ASP A 407 1.94 -19.88 4.41
CA ASP A 407 1.46 -21.00 3.58
C ASP A 407 2.33 -22.25 3.70
N ALA A 408 3.51 -22.13 4.31
CA ALA A 408 4.32 -23.30 4.64
C ALA A 408 3.55 -24.19 5.63
N PRO A 409 3.57 -25.53 5.46
CA PRO A 409 3.16 -26.40 6.56
C PRO A 409 4.04 -26.04 7.77
N MET A 410 3.44 -25.93 8.97
CA MET A 410 4.25 -25.81 10.19
C MET A 410 5.25 -26.96 10.16
N SER A 411 6.54 -26.65 10.05
CA SER A 411 7.55 -27.58 10.53
C SER A 411 7.22 -27.83 11.99
N ASP A 412 7.24 -29.08 12.43
CA ASP A 412 7.23 -29.39 13.86
C ASP A 412 8.22 -28.45 14.58
N PRO A 413 7.91 -27.97 15.80
CA PRO A 413 8.79 -27.09 16.52
C PRO A 413 10.18 -27.73 16.56
N VAL A 414 11.13 -27.10 15.87
CA VAL A 414 12.54 -27.45 16.00
C VAL A 414 12.87 -27.20 17.46
N PRO A 415 13.24 -28.23 18.26
CA PRO A 415 13.69 -28.00 19.62
C PRO A 415 14.86 -27.01 19.54
N ASP A 416 14.85 -26.00 20.42
CA ASP A 416 15.80 -24.90 20.46
C ASP A 416 17.19 -25.38 20.01
N ALA A 417 17.65 -24.86 18.87
CA ALA A 417 19.04 -25.00 18.50
C ALA A 417 19.83 -24.19 19.52
N ASP A 418 20.45 -24.89 20.47
CA ASP A 418 21.40 -24.31 21.41
C ASP A 418 22.39 -23.42 20.64
N PRO A 419 22.72 -22.23 21.18
CA PRO A 419 23.67 -21.35 20.53
C PRO A 419 25.00 -22.09 20.35
N VAL A 420 25.45 -22.16 19.09
CA VAL A 420 26.75 -22.72 18.73
C VAL A 420 27.82 -21.96 19.52
N ASP A 421 28.40 -22.65 20.50
CA ASP A 421 29.54 -22.17 21.29
C ASP A 421 30.76 -22.10 20.36
N VAL A 422 31.15 -20.89 19.98
CA VAL A 422 32.37 -20.64 19.22
C VAL A 422 33.53 -20.63 20.21
N GLN A 423 33.88 -21.81 20.74
CA GLN A 423 35.10 -21.96 21.54
C GLN A 423 36.34 -22.02 20.65
N ALA A 424 37.31 -21.22 21.08
CA ALA A 424 38.60 -20.96 20.48
C ALA A 424 39.40 -22.22 20.17
N THR A 425 39.97 -22.27 18.96
CA THR A 425 41.06 -23.17 18.64
C THR A 425 42.36 -22.67 19.29
N SER A 426 42.67 -23.15 20.49
CA SER A 426 44.03 -23.12 21.03
C SER A 426 44.37 -24.43 21.73
N SER A 427 45.12 -25.31 21.04
CA SER A 427 45.90 -26.40 21.64
C SER A 427 47.01 -26.73 20.64
N VAL A 428 48.22 -26.20 20.83
CA VAL A 428 49.34 -26.86 21.52
C VAL A 428 49.64 -28.25 20.92
N LYS A 429 50.65 -28.30 20.04
CA LYS A 429 51.44 -29.52 19.81
C LYS A 429 52.66 -29.48 20.73
N SER A 430 52.67 -30.41 21.69
CA SER A 430 53.82 -30.77 22.51
C SER A 430 54.69 -31.79 21.78
N SER A 431 55.99 -31.66 22.01
CA SER A 431 57.17 -32.41 21.54
C SER A 431 57.19 -33.93 21.75
N ARG A 432 57.98 -34.61 20.88
CA ARG A 432 58.94 -35.73 21.08
C ARG A 432 59.07 -36.39 19.69
N SER A 433 60.22 -36.65 19.09
CA SER A 433 61.60 -36.96 19.52
C SER A 433 62.57 -36.64 18.38
#